data_AF-A0A957PNY2-F1
#
_entry.id   AF-A0A957PNY2-F1
#
_cell.length_a   1.000
_cell.length_b   1.000
_cell.length_c   1.000
_cell.angle_alpha   90.00
_cell.angle_beta   90.00
_cell.angle_gamma   90.00
#
_symmetry.space_group_name_H-M   'P 1'
#
loop_
_entity.id
_entity.type
_entity.pdbx_description
1 polymer ?
#
loop_
_entity_poly.entity_id
_entity_poly.type
_entity_poly.pdbx_seq_one_letter_code
_entity_poly.pdbx_strand_id
1 'polypeptide(L)' 'DAALMMQLGVDGVFVGSGIFKSGDPVRRGKAIVQAVTHYNDPKIIAEVSENLGEPMVGINLDTLSEQEKMAHRGW' A
#
# COMPACT_ATOMS: atom_id res chain seq x y z
N ASP A 1 -4.95 -0.67 2.20
CA ASP A 1 -3.76 -0.13 2.90
C ASP A 1 -3.76 1.38 3.00
N ALA A 2 -3.73 2.12 1.89
CA ALA A 2 -3.68 3.58 1.94
C ALA A 2 -4.84 4.20 2.76
N ALA A 3 -6.08 3.73 2.54
CA ALA A 3 -7.24 4.15 3.33
C ALA A 3 -7.12 3.81 4.83
N LEU A 4 -6.54 2.64 5.17
CA LEU A 4 -6.32 2.25 6.56
C LEU A 4 -5.37 3.22 7.26
N MET A 5 -4.28 3.62 6.60
CA MET A 5 -3.34 4.59 7.16
C MET A 5 -4.05 5.92 7.47
N MET A 6 -4.90 6.40 6.56
CA MET A 6 -5.70 7.61 6.79
C MET A 6 -6.67 7.46 7.97
N GLN A 7 -7.31 6.29 8.12
CA GLN A 7 -8.17 5.99 9.29
C GLN A 7 -7.40 5.97 10.62
N LEU A 8 -6.12 5.63 10.60
CA LEU A 8 -5.23 5.70 11.76
C LEU A 8 -4.76 7.15 12.07
N GLY A 9 -5.17 8.14 11.28
CA GLY A 9 -4.95 9.56 11.56
C GLY A 9 -3.67 10.14 10.96
N VAL A 10 -3.10 9.53 9.92
CA VAL A 10 -1.96 10.14 9.19
C VAL A 10 -2.43 11.25 8.26
N ASP A 11 -1.55 12.23 8.00
CA ASP A 11 -1.82 13.33 7.06
C ASP A 11 -1.72 12.91 5.59
N GLY A 12 -1.04 11.80 5.30
CA GLY A 12 -0.85 11.29 3.95
C GLY A 12 -0.05 10.00 3.90
N VAL A 13 0.06 9.43 2.70
CA VAL A 13 0.66 8.11 2.48
C VAL A 13 1.73 8.18 1.40
N PHE A 14 2.90 7.60 1.65
CA PHE A 14 3.98 7.46 0.66
C PHE A 14 3.95 6.07 0.03
N VAL A 15 3.93 6.00 -1.30
CA VAL A 15 3.96 4.74 -2.04
C VAL A 15 4.93 4.83 -3.22
N GLY A 16 5.89 3.90 -3.27
CA GLY A 16 6.85 3.77 -4.37
C GLY A 16 6.66 2.45 -5.12
N SER A 17 7.29 1.39 -4.62
CA SER A 17 7.25 0.06 -5.24
C SER A 17 5.84 -0.49 -5.43
N GLY A 18 4.92 -0.17 -4.51
CA GLY A 18 3.53 -0.59 -4.58
C GLY A 18 2.81 -0.13 -5.84
N ILE A 19 3.27 0.96 -6.49
CA ILE A 19 2.75 1.45 -7.77
C ILE A 19 3.62 0.93 -8.92
N PHE A 20 4.91 1.25 -8.89
CA PHE A 20 5.78 1.07 -10.06
C PHE A 20 6.25 -0.36 -10.31
N LYS A 21 6.13 -1.26 -9.32
CA LYS A 21 6.41 -2.70 -9.48
C LYS A 21 5.12 -3.54 -9.59
N SER A 22 3.98 -2.92 -9.86
CA SER A 22 2.71 -3.63 -10.09
C SER A 22 2.47 -3.89 -11.58
N GLY A 23 1.50 -4.75 -11.89
CA GLY A 23 1.13 -5.07 -13.28
C GLY A 23 0.53 -3.89 -14.07
N ASP A 24 -0.13 -2.95 -13.40
CA ASP A 24 -0.66 -1.72 -14.01
C ASP A 24 -0.42 -0.51 -13.08
N PRO A 25 0.74 0.15 -13.20
CA PRO A 25 1.10 1.29 -12.35
C PRO A 25 0.13 2.46 -12.45
N VAL A 26 -0.43 2.75 -13.65
CA VAL A 26 -1.30 3.91 -13.85
C VAL A 26 -2.64 3.69 -13.14
N ARG A 27 -3.25 2.52 -13.32
CA ARG A 27 -4.50 2.17 -12.66
C ARG A 27 -4.33 2.11 -11.15
N ARG A 28 -3.26 1.48 -10.67
CA ARG A 28 -2.99 1.36 -9.23
C ARG A 28 -2.69 2.70 -8.58
N GLY A 29 -1.92 3.57 -9.25
CA GLY A 29 -1.67 4.93 -8.76
C GLY A 29 -2.96 5.73 -8.59
N LYS A 30 -3.86 5.70 -9.59
CA LYS A 30 -5.18 6.34 -9.50
C LYS A 30 -6.01 5.78 -8.35
N ALA A 31 -6.06 4.46 -8.21
CA ALA A 31 -6.79 3.80 -7.13
C ALA A 31 -6.29 4.20 -5.74
N ILE A 32 -4.97 4.30 -5.55
CA ILE A 32 -4.38 4.73 -4.28
C ILE A 32 -4.76 6.18 -3.97
N VAL A 33 -4.68 7.09 -4.95
CA VAL A 33 -5.09 8.50 -4.75
C VAL A 33 -6.56 8.60 -4.35
N GLN A 34 -7.43 7.85 -5.03
CA GLN A 34 -8.86 7.80 -4.70
C GLN A 34 -9.10 7.19 -3.30
N ALA A 35 -8.38 6.13 -2.95
CA ALA A 35 -8.48 5.49 -1.64
C ALA A 35 -8.02 6.40 -0.49
N VAL A 36 -7.00 7.24 -0.71
CA VAL A 36 -6.59 8.26 0.26
C VAL A 36 -7.65 9.36 0.39
N THR A 37 -8.20 9.82 -0.72
CA THR A 37 -9.17 10.92 -0.75
C THR A 37 -10.50 10.52 -0.10
N HIS A 38 -10.94 9.28 -0.33
CA HIS A 38 -12.24 8.75 0.09
C HIS A 38 -12.12 7.66 1.16
N TYR A 39 -11.11 7.76 2.04
CA TYR A 39 -10.74 6.70 2.98
C TYR A 39 -11.85 6.25 3.96
N ASN A 40 -12.90 7.07 4.14
CA ASN A 40 -14.06 6.77 4.98
C ASN A 40 -15.31 6.34 4.20
N ASP A 41 -15.27 6.23 2.87
CA ASP A 41 -16.37 5.71 2.07
C ASP A 41 -16.10 4.25 1.65
N PRO A 42 -16.68 3.25 2.35
CA PRO A 42 -16.41 1.85 2.05
C PRO A 42 -16.85 1.43 0.64
N LYS A 43 -17.81 2.12 0.01
CA LYS A 43 -18.26 1.81 -1.34
C LYS A 43 -17.19 2.21 -2.36
N ILE A 44 -16.66 3.43 -2.24
CA ILE A 44 -15.58 3.90 -3.12
C ILE A 44 -14.33 3.04 -2.93
N ILE A 45 -13.98 2.70 -1.68
CA ILE A 45 -12.84 1.83 -1.41
C ILE A 45 -12.99 0.45 -2.07
N ALA A 46 -14.18 -0.14 -2.03
CA ALA A 46 -14.45 -1.40 -2.72
C ALA A 46 -14.26 -1.26 -4.23
N GLU A 47 -14.91 -0.26 -4.85
CA GLU A 47 -14.87 -0.02 -6.30
C GLU A 47 -13.44 0.20 -6.81
N VAL A 48 -12.66 1.06 -6.16
CA VAL A 48 -11.29 1.36 -6.61
C VAL A 48 -10.31 0.23 -6.34
N SER A 49 -10.69 -0.76 -5.53
CA SER A 49 -9.87 -1.96 -5.27
C SER A 49 -10.05 -3.04 -6.34
N GLU A 50 -11.02 -2.90 -7.25
CA GLU A 50 -11.33 -3.89 -8.26
C GLU A 50 -10.36 -3.85 -9.46
N ASN A 51 -10.01 -5.05 -9.94
CA ASN A 51 -9.28 -5.24 -11.20
C ASN A 51 -7.97 -4.42 -11.31
N LEU A 52 -7.25 -4.26 -10.20
CA LEU A 52 -5.98 -3.51 -10.13
C LEU A 52 -4.77 -4.25 -10.71
N GLY A 53 -4.97 -5.45 -11.26
CA GLY A 53 -3.91 -6.33 -11.71
C GLY A 53 -3.01 -6.82 -10.57
N GLU A 54 -1.94 -7.52 -10.94
CA GLU A 54 -1.03 -8.13 -9.97
C GLU A 54 -0.36 -7.08 -9.07
N PRO A 55 -0.39 -7.25 -7.74
CA PRO A 55 0.35 -6.41 -6.83
C PRO A 55 1.86 -6.67 -6.94
N MET A 56 2.66 -5.78 -6.36
CA MET A 56 4.08 -6.08 -6.17
C MET A 56 4.24 -7.30 -5.26
N VAL A 57 5.28 -8.10 -5.51
CA VAL A 57 5.64 -9.20 -4.60
C VAL A 57 6.34 -8.62 -3.37
N GLY A 58 5.79 -8.90 -2.19
CA GLY A 58 6.40 -8.55 -0.91
C GLY A 58 7.49 -9.55 -0.49
N ILE A 59 8.40 -9.10 0.36
CA ILE A 59 9.39 -9.97 1.03
C ILE A 59 8.97 -10.10 2.49
N ASN A 60 8.88 -11.34 2.99
CA ASN A 60 8.51 -11.59 4.39
C ASN A 60 9.66 -11.24 5.33
N LEU A 61 9.33 -10.65 6.48
CA LEU A 61 10.32 -10.23 7.48
C LEU A 61 11.21 -11.40 7.96
N ASP A 62 10.65 -12.59 8.11
CA ASP A 62 11.36 -13.79 8.58
C ASP A 62 12.44 -14.27 7.60
N THR A 63 12.37 -13.82 6.33
CA THR A 63 13.35 -14.16 5.29
C THR A 63 14.45 -13.14 5.14
N LEU A 64 14.35 -11.99 5.82
CA LEU A 64 15.36 -10.94 5.77
C LEU A 64 16.57 -11.34 6.62
N SER A 65 17.75 -11.11 6.07
CA SER A 65 19.00 -11.19 6.83
C SER A 65 19.06 -10.09 7.91
N GLU A 66 19.92 -10.28 8.92
CA GLU A 66 20.12 -9.28 9.97
C GLU A 66 20.55 -7.92 9.41
N GLN A 67 21.31 -7.90 8.31
CA GLN A 67 21.77 -6.67 7.67
C GLN A 67 20.67 -5.91 6.94
N GLU A 68 19.56 -6.57 6.57
CA GLU A 68 18.43 -5.98 5.86
C GLU A 68 17.36 -5.41 6.80
N LYS A 69 17.40 -5.76 8.09
CA LYS A 69 16.46 -5.27 9.10
C LYS A 69 16.78 -3.83 9.48
N MET A 70 15.77 -2.96 9.40
CA MET A 70 15.91 -1.53 9.77
C MET A 70 16.07 -1.30 11.27
N ALA A 71 15.70 -2.26 12.12
CA ALA A 71 15.85 -2.18 13.57
C ALA A 71 16.30 -3.53 14.15
N HIS A 72 17.32 -3.50 15.02
CA HIS A 72 17.84 -4.69 15.73
C HIS A 72 17.21 -4.88 17.14
N ARG A 73 16.09 -4.20 17.44
CA ARG A 73 15.47 -4.23 18.76
C ARG A 73 14.05 -4.80 18.68
N GLY A 74 13.75 -5.73 19.57
CA GLY A 74 12.55 -6.56 19.56
C GLY A 74 12.99 -8.02 19.54
N TRP A 75 12.59 -8.79 20.55
CA TRP A 75 12.89 -10.23 20.67
C TRP A 75 12.18 -11.05 19.58
#